data_AF-A0A7L9SN10-F1
#
_entry.id   AF-A0A7L9SN10-F1
#
_cell.length_a   1.000
_cell.length_b   1.000
_cell.length_c   1.000
_cell.angle_alpha   90.00
_cell.angle_beta   90.00
_cell.angle_gamma   90.00
#
_symmetry.space_group_name_H-M   'P 1'
#
loop_
_entity.id
_entity.type
_entity.pdbx_description
1 polymer ?
#
loop_
_entity_poly.entity_id
_entity_poly.type
_entity_poly.pdbx_seq_one_letter_code
_entity_poly.pdbx_strand_id
1 'polypeptide(L)'
;MSEATEAMYYARVVSCAVPESTTYDTDITVEVLGSAVGGSADSASQPASGQFTIHGYTAEGAGGPELTIGDEYVFFVAQNDMQMTPAQSVFPVDDETRERPASSANADGSMTLDVPLAQTLGIIEATDGTSPVTDEDVKRLERVTALTQDDTNGEPVVASAWWRAPGVDDENNPTPPQSTAISDLSPWDPGTYVLQAYCYGTGSYDMELTRDENDTQHYAVACSADEVAVTSVTIEVADGDEAAWVQFIPGEMTSAAAGFRVDKA
;
A
#
# COMPACT_ATOMS: atom_id res chain seq x y z
N MET A 1 1.49 0.80 17.10
CA MET A 1 0.72 -0.27 16.45
C MET A 1 0.66 0.07 14.97
N SER A 2 1.45 -0.58 14.11
CA SER A 2 1.40 -0.34 12.65
C SER A 2 0.29 -1.18 12.01
N GLU A 3 -0.76 -0.52 11.54
CA GLU A 3 -1.92 -1.13 10.88
C GLU A 3 -1.57 -1.62 9.48
N ALA A 4 -1.39 -2.93 9.34
CA ALA A 4 -1.26 -3.59 8.06
C ALA A 4 -2.55 -3.43 7.26
N THR A 5 -2.46 -3.05 5.99
CA THR A 5 -3.61 -3.20 5.09
C THR A 5 -3.90 -4.68 4.91
N GLU A 6 -5.11 -5.09 5.27
CA GLU A 6 -5.51 -6.50 5.25
C GLU A 6 -6.81 -6.72 4.46
N ALA A 7 -7.50 -5.67 4.03
CA ALA A 7 -8.54 -5.77 3.01
C ALA A 7 -8.68 -4.53 2.13
N MET A 8 -9.21 -4.76 0.94
CA MET A 8 -9.51 -3.76 -0.06
C MET A 8 -11.00 -3.83 -0.42
N TYR A 9 -11.67 -2.69 -0.45
CA TYR A 9 -13.10 -2.59 -0.72
C TYR A 9 -13.35 -1.62 -1.86
N TYR A 10 -13.99 -2.09 -2.92
CA TYR A 10 -14.68 -1.23 -3.87
C TYR A 10 -16.08 -0.97 -3.32
N ALA A 11 -16.37 0.29 -2.97
CA ALA A 11 -17.58 0.63 -2.25
C ALA A 11 -18.08 2.04 -2.58
N ARG A 12 -19.39 2.24 -2.41
CA ARG A 12 -20.05 3.54 -2.54
C ARG A 12 -20.13 4.23 -1.19
N VAL A 13 -19.78 5.51 -1.11
CA VAL A 13 -19.92 6.30 0.11
C VAL A 13 -21.39 6.64 0.35
N VAL A 14 -21.90 6.27 1.52
CA VAL A 14 -23.29 6.50 1.94
C VAL A 14 -23.38 7.73 2.85
N SER A 15 -22.43 7.90 3.76
CA SER A 15 -22.38 9.05 4.66
C SER A 15 -20.99 9.22 5.28
N CYS A 16 -20.62 10.46 5.58
CA CYS A 16 -19.46 10.79 6.41
C CYS A 16 -19.92 11.48 7.70
N ALA A 17 -19.39 11.07 8.84
CA ALA A 17 -19.72 11.63 10.15
C ALA A 17 -18.45 11.90 10.97
N VAL A 18 -18.54 12.84 11.92
CA VAL A 18 -17.48 13.05 12.91
C VAL A 18 -17.51 11.87 13.88
N PRO A 19 -16.38 11.17 14.07
CA PRO A 19 -16.33 10.00 14.93
C PRO A 19 -16.39 10.38 16.41
N GLU A 20 -16.76 9.42 17.26
CA GLU A 20 -16.63 9.57 18.72
C GLU A 20 -15.17 9.40 19.19
N SER A 21 -14.33 8.75 18.39
CA SER A 21 -12.90 8.52 18.64
C SER A 21 -12.05 9.73 18.26
N THR A 22 -10.85 9.83 18.83
CA THR A 22 -9.82 10.81 18.45
C THR A 22 -8.70 10.22 17.60
N THR A 23 -8.75 8.92 17.30
CA THR A 23 -7.72 8.21 16.51
C THR A 23 -7.80 8.55 15.02
N TYR A 24 -9.02 8.68 14.51
CA TYR A 24 -9.36 9.02 13.13
C TYR A 24 -10.28 10.24 13.13
N ASP A 25 -10.39 10.93 11.99
CA ASP A 25 -11.15 12.19 11.90
C ASP A 25 -12.56 12.02 11.31
N THR A 26 -12.84 10.88 10.67
CA THR A 26 -14.09 10.63 9.94
C THR A 26 -14.56 9.19 10.06
N ASP A 27 -15.83 8.98 10.36
CA ASP A 27 -16.54 7.72 10.14
C ASP A 27 -17.20 7.73 8.75
N ILE A 28 -16.80 6.81 7.88
CA ILE A 28 -17.26 6.70 6.50
C ILE A 28 -18.14 5.45 6.39
N THR A 29 -19.46 5.64 6.33
CA THR A 29 -20.37 4.53 6.02
C THR A 29 -20.33 4.25 4.53
N VAL A 30 -20.07 3.01 4.15
CA VAL A 30 -19.99 2.58 2.76
C VAL A 30 -20.96 1.43 2.46
N GLU A 31 -21.34 1.28 1.19
CA GLU A 31 -22.01 0.10 0.63
C GLU A 31 -21.03 -0.65 -0.28
N VAL A 32 -20.70 -1.89 0.04
CA VAL A 32 -19.70 -2.66 -0.71
C VAL A 32 -20.25 -3.21 -2.01
N LEU A 33 -19.50 -2.94 -3.08
CA LEU A 33 -19.75 -3.37 -4.45
C LEU A 33 -18.79 -4.49 -4.86
N GLY A 34 -17.58 -4.51 -4.29
CA GLY A 34 -16.58 -5.56 -4.46
C GLY A 34 -15.57 -5.58 -3.31
N SER A 35 -14.95 -6.73 -3.06
CA SER A 35 -13.94 -6.86 -2.00
C SER A 35 -12.81 -7.79 -2.43
N ALA A 36 -11.62 -7.48 -1.94
CA ALA A 36 -10.43 -8.31 -2.06
C ALA A 36 -9.75 -8.36 -0.70
N VAL A 37 -9.32 -9.55 -0.28
CA VAL A 37 -8.78 -9.77 1.06
C VAL A 37 -7.27 -9.98 0.97
N GLY A 38 -6.52 -9.25 1.78
CA GLY A 38 -5.10 -9.50 2.05
C GLY A 38 -4.96 -10.62 3.09
N GLY A 39 -4.28 -11.69 2.69
CA GLY A 39 -4.01 -12.93 3.41
C GLY A 39 -4.03 -12.95 4.95
N SER A 40 -5.00 -13.66 5.51
CA SER A 40 -4.88 -14.44 6.76
C SER A 40 -6.05 -15.44 6.89
N ALA A 41 -5.91 -16.54 7.63
CA ALA A 41 -7.00 -17.50 7.83
C ALA A 41 -8.18 -16.93 8.66
N ASP A 42 -7.99 -15.79 9.34
CA ASP A 42 -9.00 -15.08 10.15
C ASP A 42 -9.77 -14.00 9.36
N SER A 43 -9.47 -13.86 8.05
CA SER A 43 -10.20 -13.05 7.07
C SER A 43 -11.70 -13.34 6.98
N ALA A 44 -12.15 -14.47 7.53
CA ALA A 44 -13.56 -14.89 7.57
C ALA A 44 -14.46 -13.96 8.41
N SER A 45 -13.88 -13.01 9.17
CA SER A 45 -14.60 -12.09 10.04
C SER A 45 -15.00 -10.76 9.36
N GLN A 46 -14.43 -10.44 8.20
CA GLN A 46 -14.70 -9.17 7.53
C GLN A 46 -15.91 -9.22 6.59
N PRO A 47 -16.68 -8.12 6.49
CA PRO A 47 -17.88 -8.07 5.67
C PRO A 47 -17.54 -8.04 4.17
N ALA A 48 -17.69 -9.17 3.50
CA ALA A 48 -17.53 -9.26 2.04
C ALA A 48 -18.60 -8.50 1.24
N SER A 49 -19.69 -8.06 1.89
CA SER A 49 -20.81 -7.34 1.25
C SER A 49 -21.63 -6.58 2.29
N GLY A 50 -22.49 -5.67 1.81
CA GLY A 50 -23.41 -4.91 2.65
C GLY A 50 -22.84 -3.55 3.06
N GLN A 51 -23.44 -2.96 4.11
CA GLN A 51 -23.00 -1.66 4.63
C GLN A 51 -22.21 -1.81 5.92
N PHE A 52 -21.12 -1.06 6.03
CA PHE A 52 -20.33 -0.92 7.25
C PHE A 52 -19.60 0.42 7.29
N THR A 53 -18.95 0.69 8.41
CA THR A 53 -18.18 1.90 8.65
C THR A 53 -16.69 1.63 8.47
N ILE A 54 -16.05 2.47 7.67
CA ILE A 54 -14.59 2.60 7.55
C ILE A 54 -14.18 3.82 8.38
N HIS A 55 -13.12 3.70 9.16
CA HIS A 55 -12.55 4.82 9.91
C HIS A 55 -11.47 5.50 9.06
N GLY A 56 -11.64 6.79 8.76
CA GLY A 56 -10.86 7.49 7.76
C GLY A 56 -10.22 8.79 8.25
N TYR A 57 -9.37 9.31 7.37
CA TYR A 57 -8.60 10.54 7.54
C TYR A 57 -8.91 11.50 6.39
N THR A 58 -10.06 12.18 6.43
CA THR A 58 -10.54 13.04 5.32
C THR A 58 -10.37 14.53 5.61
N ALA A 59 -9.93 14.90 6.82
CA ALA A 59 -9.68 16.30 7.15
C ALA A 59 -8.49 16.86 6.35
N GLU A 60 -8.54 18.17 6.08
CA GLU A 60 -7.45 18.87 5.40
C GLU A 60 -6.13 18.69 6.17
N GLY A 61 -5.10 18.19 5.49
CA GLY A 61 -3.78 17.90 6.07
C GLY A 61 -3.64 16.53 6.75
N ALA A 62 -4.69 15.71 6.83
CA ALA A 62 -4.63 14.34 7.36
C ALA A 62 -4.09 13.30 6.36
N GLY A 63 -3.82 13.73 5.12
CA GLY A 63 -3.24 12.91 4.07
C GLY A 63 -4.24 12.05 3.29
N GLY A 64 -5.49 11.88 3.74
CA GLY A 64 -6.51 11.19 2.93
C GLY A 64 -7.31 12.11 2.01
N PRO A 65 -8.13 11.53 1.12
CA PRO A 65 -8.87 12.29 0.12
C PRO A 65 -10.11 12.99 0.71
N GLU A 66 -10.58 14.01 -0.01
CA GLU A 66 -11.96 14.46 0.13
C GLU A 66 -12.92 13.43 -0.50
N LEU A 67 -13.95 13.04 0.25
CA LEU A 67 -14.93 12.04 -0.19
C LEU A 67 -16.28 12.68 -0.50
N THR A 68 -16.87 12.27 -1.61
CA THR A 68 -18.20 12.71 -2.03
C THR A 68 -19.23 11.61 -1.75
N ILE A 69 -20.31 11.98 -1.06
CA ILE A 69 -21.42 11.06 -0.78
C ILE A 69 -22.11 10.67 -2.11
N GLY A 70 -22.28 9.37 -2.31
CA GLY A 70 -22.85 8.78 -3.52
C GLY A 70 -21.81 8.30 -4.52
N ASP A 71 -20.57 8.76 -4.41
CA ASP A 71 -19.48 8.36 -5.28
C ASP A 71 -18.84 7.06 -4.80
N GLU A 72 -18.13 6.40 -5.71
CA GLU A 72 -17.54 5.08 -5.51
C GLU A 72 -16.03 5.17 -5.43
N TYR A 73 -15.44 4.39 -4.54
CA TYR A 73 -14.02 4.42 -4.25
C TYR A 73 -13.49 3.02 -3.95
N VAL A 74 -12.20 2.82 -4.17
CA VAL A 74 -11.44 1.71 -3.59
C VAL A 74 -10.84 2.18 -2.28
N PHE A 75 -11.07 1.45 -1.19
CA PHE A 75 -10.51 1.69 0.13
C PHE A 75 -9.58 0.56 0.53
N PHE A 76 -8.46 0.90 1.15
CA PHE A 76 -7.51 -0.03 1.74
C PHE A 76 -7.64 0.10 3.27
N VAL A 77 -7.91 -1.01 3.97
CA VAL A 77 -8.21 -0.99 5.41
C VAL A 77 -7.53 -2.10 6.21
N ALA A 78 -7.32 -1.86 7.51
CA ALA A 78 -6.77 -2.82 8.48
C ALA A 78 -7.85 -3.74 9.07
N GLN A 79 -7.49 -4.97 9.51
CA GLN A 79 -8.48 -5.94 10.03
C GLN A 79 -9.17 -5.50 11.30
N ASN A 80 -8.44 -4.90 12.24
CA ASN A 80 -8.89 -4.87 13.63
C ASN A 80 -9.86 -3.73 13.93
N ASP A 81 -9.89 -2.70 13.08
CA ASP A 81 -10.67 -1.49 13.29
C ASP A 81 -11.33 -0.94 12.02
N MET A 82 -11.19 -1.57 10.85
CA MET A 82 -11.70 -0.99 9.60
C MET A 82 -11.12 0.41 9.32
N GLN A 83 -9.92 0.70 9.84
CA GLN A 83 -9.24 1.96 9.62
C GLN A 83 -8.56 1.98 8.25
N MET A 84 -8.60 3.13 7.58
CA MET A 84 -7.89 3.37 6.33
C MET A 84 -6.39 3.27 6.54
N THR A 85 -5.74 2.38 5.78
CA THR A 85 -4.28 2.17 5.85
C THR A 85 -3.68 1.95 4.47
N PRO A 86 -2.67 2.77 4.09
CA PRO A 86 -2.37 4.10 4.62
C PRO A 86 -3.48 5.11 4.28
N ALA A 87 -3.52 6.27 4.96
CA ALA A 87 -4.54 7.32 4.76
C ALA A 87 -4.71 7.75 3.29
N GLN A 88 -3.63 7.69 2.51
CA GLN A 88 -3.59 7.99 1.08
C GLN A 88 -4.06 6.87 0.16
N SER A 89 -4.48 5.70 0.66
CA SER A 89 -4.82 4.54 -0.18
C SER A 89 -6.30 4.48 -0.51
N VAL A 90 -6.80 5.56 -1.10
CA VAL A 90 -8.17 5.63 -1.61
C VAL A 90 -8.16 6.14 -3.04
N PHE A 91 -8.91 5.44 -3.90
CA PHE A 91 -8.92 5.67 -5.34
C PHE A 91 -10.35 5.91 -5.81
N PRO A 92 -10.67 7.05 -6.45
CA PRO A 92 -11.99 7.31 -6.99
C PRO A 92 -12.33 6.38 -8.16
N VAL A 93 -13.57 5.90 -8.23
CA VAL A 93 -14.05 5.02 -9.29
C VAL A 93 -15.17 5.69 -10.07
N ASP A 94 -14.78 6.38 -11.14
CA ASP A 94 -15.70 6.97 -12.10
C ASP A 94 -15.75 6.14 -13.41
N ASP A 95 -16.47 6.64 -14.40
CA ASP A 95 -16.61 5.95 -15.69
C ASP A 95 -15.27 5.85 -16.44
N GLU A 96 -14.37 6.82 -16.26
CA GLU A 96 -13.02 6.76 -16.84
C GLU A 96 -12.21 5.66 -16.15
N THR A 97 -12.31 5.52 -14.82
CA THR A 97 -11.66 4.42 -14.07
C THR A 97 -12.13 3.04 -14.55
N ARG A 98 -13.42 2.90 -14.91
CA ARG A 98 -13.99 1.64 -15.43
C ARG A 98 -13.50 1.31 -16.84
N GLU A 99 -13.09 2.30 -17.62
CA GLU A 99 -12.49 2.09 -18.94
C GLU A 99 -10.96 1.92 -18.83
N ARG A 100 -10.33 2.64 -17.89
CA ARG A 100 -8.88 2.77 -17.75
C ARG A 100 -8.53 2.90 -16.25
N PRO A 101 -8.36 1.81 -15.49
CA PRO A 101 -8.12 1.88 -14.04
C PRO A 101 -7.00 2.84 -13.61
N ALA A 102 -5.93 2.91 -14.39
CA ALA A 102 -4.80 3.80 -14.13
C ALA A 102 -5.12 5.31 -14.26
N SER A 103 -6.31 5.70 -14.73
CA SER A 103 -6.79 7.10 -14.65
C SER A 103 -7.10 7.51 -13.21
N SER A 104 -7.45 6.54 -12.36
CA SER A 104 -7.70 6.77 -10.94
C SER A 104 -6.40 6.82 -10.18
N ALA A 105 -6.17 7.94 -9.51
CA ALA A 105 -5.04 8.13 -8.63
C ALA A 105 -5.50 8.47 -7.22
N ASN A 106 -4.65 8.19 -6.24
CA ASN A 106 -4.88 8.67 -4.90
C ASN A 106 -4.75 10.19 -4.78
N ALA A 107 -5.11 10.75 -3.62
CA ALA A 107 -5.23 12.18 -3.39
C ALA A 107 -3.99 13.02 -3.78
N ASP A 108 -2.78 12.48 -3.63
CA ASP A 108 -1.52 13.14 -3.96
C ASP A 108 -0.93 12.71 -5.32
N GLY A 109 -1.60 11.81 -6.04
CA GLY A 109 -1.19 11.31 -7.34
C GLY A 109 0.04 10.38 -7.32
N SER A 110 0.51 9.97 -6.14
CA SER A 110 1.67 9.09 -6.00
C SER A 110 1.40 7.64 -6.40
N MET A 111 0.13 7.24 -6.43
CA MET A 111 -0.31 5.89 -6.78
C MET A 111 -1.50 5.95 -7.74
N THR A 112 -1.56 4.99 -8.67
CA THR A 112 -2.72 4.77 -9.54
C THR A 112 -3.33 3.40 -9.30
N LEU A 113 -4.64 3.27 -9.47
CA LEU A 113 -5.32 1.98 -9.38
C LEU A 113 -4.82 1.04 -10.50
N ASP A 114 -4.30 -0.12 -10.11
CA ASP A 114 -3.80 -1.09 -11.06
C ASP A 114 -4.91 -1.96 -11.65
N VAL A 115 -4.71 -2.39 -12.90
CA VAL A 115 -5.67 -3.20 -13.66
C VAL A 115 -5.98 -4.54 -12.96
N PRO A 116 -4.98 -5.33 -12.48
CA PRO A 116 -5.27 -6.57 -11.75
C PRO A 116 -6.12 -6.38 -10.50
N LEU A 117 -5.89 -5.32 -9.72
CA LEU A 117 -6.69 -5.02 -8.54
C LEU A 117 -8.11 -4.59 -8.93
N ALA A 118 -8.26 -3.75 -9.95
CA ALA A 118 -9.56 -3.35 -10.47
C ALA A 118 -10.38 -4.57 -10.97
N GLN A 119 -9.73 -5.55 -11.60
CA GLN A 119 -10.36 -6.83 -11.98
C GLN A 119 -10.75 -7.66 -10.75
N THR A 120 -9.86 -7.76 -9.76
CA THR A 120 -10.10 -8.52 -8.53
C THR A 120 -11.29 -7.96 -7.74
N LEU A 121 -11.40 -6.62 -7.70
CA LEU A 121 -12.50 -5.91 -7.05
C LEU A 121 -13.78 -5.89 -7.90
N GLY A 122 -13.76 -6.42 -9.13
CA GLY A 122 -14.92 -6.45 -10.02
C GLY A 122 -15.32 -5.08 -10.58
N ILE A 123 -14.40 -4.11 -10.60
CA ILE A 123 -14.60 -2.79 -11.22
C ILE A 123 -14.62 -2.92 -12.74
N ILE A 124 -13.77 -3.79 -13.28
CA ILE A 124 -13.67 -4.12 -14.71
C ILE A 124 -13.74 -5.63 -14.93
N GLU A 125 -14.11 -6.05 -16.15
CA GLU A 125 -14.09 -7.46 -16.51
C GLU A 125 -12.64 -7.98 -16.59
N ALA A 126 -12.44 -9.22 -16.15
CA ALA A 126 -11.19 -9.93 -16.38
C ALA A 126 -11.03 -10.19 -17.88
N THR A 127 -10.12 -9.46 -18.53
CA THR A 127 -9.72 -9.72 -19.91
C THR A 127 -8.62 -10.77 -19.95
N ASP A 128 -8.68 -11.68 -20.92
CA ASP A 128 -7.68 -12.71 -21.17
C ASP A 128 -6.33 -12.06 -21.59
N GLY A 129 -5.52 -11.59 -20.63
CA GLY A 129 -4.24 -10.94 -20.96
C GLY A 129 -3.47 -10.37 -19.77
N THR A 130 -4.13 -9.93 -18.71
CA THR A 130 -3.51 -9.68 -17.41
C THR A 130 -3.44 -10.99 -16.66
N SER A 131 -2.25 -11.41 -16.22
CA SER A 131 -2.20 -12.54 -15.28
C SER A 131 -2.76 -12.01 -13.95
N PRO A 132 -3.94 -12.48 -13.50
CA PRO A 132 -4.48 -12.05 -12.22
C PRO A 132 -3.46 -12.32 -11.12
N VAL A 133 -3.47 -11.52 -10.06
CA VAL A 133 -2.70 -11.82 -8.83
C VAL A 133 -3.04 -13.25 -8.43
N THR A 134 -2.06 -14.12 -8.50
CA THR A 134 -2.25 -15.55 -8.25
C THR A 134 -2.21 -15.83 -6.75
N ASP A 135 -2.74 -16.97 -6.31
CA ASP A 135 -2.57 -17.46 -4.94
C ASP A 135 -1.09 -17.53 -4.52
N GLU A 136 -0.18 -17.69 -5.49
CA GLU A 136 1.26 -17.69 -5.26
C GLU A 136 1.79 -16.27 -4.99
N ASP A 137 1.26 -15.27 -5.68
CA ASP A 137 1.60 -13.86 -5.45
C ASP A 137 1.11 -13.40 -4.06
N VAL A 138 -0.09 -13.84 -3.66
CA VAL A 138 -0.62 -13.60 -2.31
C VAL A 138 0.31 -14.21 -1.25
N LYS A 139 0.73 -15.47 -1.42
CA LYS A 139 1.66 -16.13 -0.50
C LYS A 139 3.02 -15.44 -0.43
N ARG A 140 3.49 -14.87 -1.54
CA ARG A 140 4.74 -14.09 -1.56
C ARG A 140 4.59 -12.83 -0.72
N LEU A 141 3.48 -12.11 -0.88
CA LEU A 141 3.16 -10.93 -0.10
C LEU A 141 3.04 -11.24 1.38
N GLU A 142 2.26 -12.26 1.76
CA GLU A 142 2.11 -12.73 3.15
C GLU A 142 3.47 -12.98 3.82
N ARG A 143 4.40 -13.61 3.09
CA ARG A 143 5.73 -13.92 3.61
C ARG A 143 6.58 -12.67 3.83
N VAL A 144 6.45 -11.67 2.96
CA VAL A 144 7.14 -10.38 3.14
C VAL A 144 6.52 -9.57 4.28
N THR A 145 5.19 -9.52 4.37
CA THR A 145 4.46 -8.86 5.46
C THR A 145 4.82 -9.44 6.82
N ALA A 146 4.95 -10.77 6.93
CA ALA A 146 5.37 -11.40 8.19
C ALA A 146 6.76 -10.96 8.66
N LEU A 147 7.67 -10.62 7.73
CA LEU A 147 9.03 -10.16 8.06
C LEU A 147 9.06 -8.67 8.43
N THR A 148 8.26 -7.85 7.77
CA THR A 148 8.16 -6.42 8.09
C THR A 148 7.54 -6.21 9.47
N GLN A 149 6.72 -7.15 9.94
CA GLN A 149 6.03 -7.11 11.24
C GLN A 149 6.68 -7.96 12.34
N ASP A 150 7.81 -8.62 12.07
CA ASP A 150 8.46 -9.51 13.04
C ASP A 150 8.81 -8.76 14.35
N ASP A 151 8.14 -9.08 15.45
CA ASP A 151 8.27 -8.36 16.72
C ASP A 151 9.46 -8.84 17.58
N THR A 152 10.28 -9.76 17.06
CA THR A 152 11.43 -10.31 17.81
C THR A 152 12.43 -9.24 18.25
N ASN A 153 12.46 -8.07 17.61
CA ASN A 153 13.30 -6.93 17.98
C ASN A 153 12.50 -5.74 18.57
N GLY A 154 11.24 -5.95 18.92
CA GLY A 154 10.31 -4.88 19.29
C GLY A 154 9.47 -4.39 18.10
N GLU A 155 8.57 -3.45 18.36
CA GLU A 155 7.74 -2.86 17.32
C GLU A 155 8.60 -1.97 16.40
N PRO A 156 8.56 -2.16 15.07
CA PRO A 156 9.32 -1.33 14.15
C PRO A 156 8.83 0.11 14.19
N VAL A 157 9.74 1.05 13.92
CA VAL A 157 9.42 2.48 13.84
C VAL A 157 8.54 2.77 12.63
N VAL A 158 8.84 2.11 11.52
CA VAL A 158 8.06 2.15 10.27
C VAL A 158 8.12 0.78 9.62
N ALA A 159 7.01 0.29 9.08
CA ALA A 159 6.96 -0.94 8.31
C ALA A 159 5.91 -0.86 7.19
N SER A 160 6.22 -1.42 6.03
CA SER A 160 5.31 -1.47 4.88
C SER A 160 5.62 -2.67 3.98
N ALA A 161 4.61 -3.24 3.33
CA ALA A 161 4.76 -4.33 2.36
C ALA A 161 3.74 -4.15 1.22
N TRP A 162 4.10 -4.57 0.01
CA TRP A 162 3.31 -4.41 -1.20
C TRP A 162 3.68 -5.46 -2.26
N TRP A 163 2.84 -5.58 -3.29
CA TRP A 163 3.07 -6.42 -4.47
C TRP A 163 3.15 -5.56 -5.74
N ARG A 164 4.04 -5.91 -6.67
CA ARG A 164 4.11 -5.31 -8.02
C ARG A 164 4.35 -6.37 -9.09
N ALA A 165 3.73 -6.19 -10.25
CA ALA A 165 3.99 -6.95 -11.48
C ALA A 165 3.87 -6.02 -12.71
N PRO A 166 4.50 -6.36 -13.85
CA PRO A 166 4.32 -5.60 -15.09
C PRO A 166 2.85 -5.67 -15.56
N GLY A 167 2.36 -4.54 -16.07
CA GLY A 167 1.01 -4.44 -16.63
C GLY A 167 1.00 -4.62 -18.15
N VAL A 168 -0.16 -4.36 -18.76
CA VAL A 168 -0.32 -4.17 -20.20
C VAL A 168 -1.12 -2.90 -20.47
N ASP A 169 -0.80 -2.16 -21.54
CA ASP A 169 -1.57 -1.01 -21.99
C ASP A 169 -2.77 -1.41 -22.89
N ASP A 170 -3.54 -0.41 -23.34
CA ASP A 170 -4.73 -0.58 -24.18
C ASP A 170 -4.42 -1.20 -25.56
N GLU A 171 -3.16 -1.17 -25.97
CA GLU A 171 -2.65 -1.78 -27.20
C GLU A 171 -2.04 -3.18 -26.96
N ASN A 172 -2.19 -3.70 -25.72
CA ASN A 172 -1.65 -4.98 -25.27
C ASN A 172 -0.10 -5.03 -25.28
N ASN A 173 0.56 -3.88 -25.14
CA ASN A 173 2.00 -3.80 -24.93
C ASN A 173 2.32 -3.89 -23.43
N PRO A 174 3.44 -4.52 -23.02
CA PRO A 174 3.87 -4.54 -21.63
C PRO A 174 4.15 -3.13 -21.08
N THR A 175 3.66 -2.84 -19.88
CA THR A 175 3.96 -1.61 -19.14
C THR A 175 4.76 -1.93 -17.88
N PRO A 176 5.75 -1.10 -17.52
CA PRO A 176 6.53 -1.34 -16.32
C PRO A 176 5.65 -1.22 -15.06
N PRO A 177 5.97 -1.98 -14.01
CA PRO A 177 5.34 -1.82 -12.71
C PRO A 177 5.54 -0.40 -12.17
N GLN A 178 4.54 0.12 -11.44
CA GLN A 178 4.60 1.47 -10.86
C GLN A 178 5.40 1.50 -9.55
N SER A 179 6.06 2.64 -9.28
CA SER A 179 6.77 2.89 -8.03
C SER A 179 5.87 2.83 -6.80
N THR A 180 6.47 2.75 -5.61
CA THR A 180 5.73 2.95 -4.36
C THR A 180 5.50 4.44 -4.12
N ALA A 181 4.48 4.73 -3.30
CA ALA A 181 4.39 6.02 -2.63
C ALA A 181 5.66 6.28 -1.80
N ILE A 182 6.00 7.54 -1.65
CA ILE A 182 7.07 7.99 -0.76
C ILE A 182 6.59 7.72 0.67
N SER A 183 7.31 6.87 1.39
CA SER A 183 7.03 6.63 2.81
C SER A 183 7.83 7.64 3.63
N ASP A 184 7.14 8.54 4.30
CA ASP A 184 7.74 9.45 5.27
C ASP A 184 8.24 8.62 6.47
N LEU A 185 9.50 8.82 6.79
CA LEU A 185 10.17 8.18 7.90
C LEU A 185 10.29 9.14 9.08
N SER A 186 10.04 10.43 8.92
CA SER A 186 10.21 11.44 9.97
C SER A 186 8.96 11.65 10.83
N PRO A 187 9.11 12.30 12.01
CA PRO A 187 10.36 12.61 12.72
C PRO A 187 10.91 11.39 13.47
N TRP A 188 12.23 11.22 13.48
CA TRP A 188 12.93 10.23 14.30
C TRP A 188 13.71 10.90 15.42
N ASP A 189 13.69 10.31 16.61
CA ASP A 189 14.64 10.71 17.66
C ASP A 189 16.09 10.50 17.18
N PRO A 190 17.06 11.33 17.61
CA PRO A 190 18.47 11.09 17.35
C PRO A 190 18.89 9.66 17.73
N GLY A 191 19.66 9.01 16.86
CA GLY A 191 20.04 7.62 17.03
C GLY A 191 20.45 6.92 15.74
N THR A 192 20.71 5.62 15.87
CA THR A 192 21.03 4.75 14.74
C THR A 192 19.82 3.87 14.46
N TYR A 193 19.46 3.76 13.19
CA TYR A 193 18.34 2.96 12.71
C TYR A 193 18.85 1.97 11.65
N VAL A 194 18.15 0.86 11.50
CA VAL A 194 18.41 -0.14 10.47
C VAL A 194 17.16 -0.30 9.64
N LEU A 195 17.24 0.05 8.36
CA LEU A 195 16.23 -0.27 7.36
C LEU A 195 16.54 -1.64 6.78
N GLN A 196 15.60 -2.57 6.87
CA GLN A 196 15.66 -3.86 6.20
C GLN A 196 14.61 -3.87 5.09
N ALA A 197 15.06 -3.93 3.84
CA ALA A 197 14.24 -4.11 2.66
C ALA A 197 14.18 -5.60 2.28
N TYR A 198 12.98 -6.11 2.09
CA TYR A 198 12.69 -7.48 1.71
C TYR A 198 12.19 -7.53 0.26
N CYS A 199 12.60 -8.54 -0.49
CA CYS A 199 12.00 -8.82 -1.78
C CYS A 199 11.85 -10.32 -2.05
N TYR A 200 10.65 -10.74 -2.49
CA TYR A 200 10.34 -12.11 -2.82
C TYR A 200 9.59 -12.22 -4.16
N GLY A 201 10.22 -12.87 -5.14
CA GLY A 201 9.76 -12.96 -6.51
C GLY A 201 10.89 -12.72 -7.52
N THR A 202 10.57 -12.16 -8.67
CA THR A 202 11.54 -11.94 -9.75
C THR A 202 11.75 -10.45 -10.03
N GLY A 203 12.97 -10.07 -10.41
CA GLY A 203 13.34 -8.69 -10.72
C GLY A 203 14.09 -8.00 -9.57
N SER A 204 13.90 -6.70 -9.46
CA SER A 204 14.57 -5.86 -8.47
C SER A 204 13.83 -4.55 -8.23
N TYR A 205 14.18 -3.88 -7.14
CA TYR A 205 13.80 -2.50 -6.86
C TYR A 205 15.05 -1.64 -6.70
N ASP A 206 14.98 -0.39 -7.13
CA ASP A 206 15.87 0.67 -6.67
C ASP A 206 15.21 1.36 -5.48
N MET A 207 15.86 1.30 -4.33
CA MET A 207 15.40 1.95 -3.11
C MET A 207 16.11 3.29 -2.97
N GLU A 208 15.34 4.37 -3.08
CA GLU A 208 15.79 5.74 -2.86
C GLU A 208 15.53 6.11 -1.40
N LEU A 209 16.58 6.40 -0.65
CA LEU A 209 16.51 6.98 0.69
C LEU A 209 16.98 8.43 0.59
N THR A 210 16.10 9.38 0.88
CA THR A 210 16.45 10.80 0.87
C THR A 210 16.38 11.39 2.27
N ARG A 211 17.37 12.23 2.59
CA ARG A 211 17.45 12.99 3.85
C ARG A 211 17.66 14.47 3.57
N ASP A 212 17.03 15.33 4.38
CA ASP A 212 17.18 16.79 4.35
C ASP A 212 17.06 17.42 2.94
N GLU A 213 16.14 16.89 2.13
CA GLU A 213 15.79 17.34 0.77
C GLU A 213 16.92 17.31 -0.28
N ASN A 214 18.15 16.97 0.09
CA ASN A 214 19.31 17.12 -0.79
C ASN A 214 20.30 15.93 -0.78
N ASP A 215 20.13 14.95 0.13
CA ASP A 215 20.96 13.75 0.18
C ASP A 215 20.13 12.50 -0.16
N THR A 216 19.98 12.21 -1.46
CA THR A 216 19.35 10.97 -1.96
C THR A 216 20.41 9.90 -2.23
N GLN A 217 20.21 8.73 -1.62
CA GLN A 217 21.05 7.55 -1.78
C GLN A 217 20.22 6.42 -2.39
N HIS A 218 20.84 5.69 -3.32
CA HIS A 218 20.20 4.61 -4.07
C HIS A 218 20.76 3.26 -3.65
N TYR A 219 19.87 2.29 -3.48
CA TYR A 219 20.19 0.95 -3.03
C TYR A 219 19.46 -0.09 -3.89
N ALA A 220 20.22 -0.94 -4.57
CA ALA A 220 19.64 -2.03 -5.35
C ALA A 220 19.15 -3.16 -4.44
N VAL A 221 17.85 -3.45 -4.48
CA VAL A 221 17.20 -4.56 -3.78
C VAL A 221 16.87 -5.65 -4.79
N ALA A 222 17.71 -6.67 -4.86
CA ALA A 222 17.49 -7.81 -5.75
C ALA A 222 16.48 -8.79 -5.15
N CYS A 223 15.55 -9.29 -5.97
CA CYS A 223 14.55 -10.27 -5.58
C CYS A 223 15.05 -11.69 -5.82
N SER A 224 14.60 -12.63 -5.00
CA SER A 224 14.85 -14.06 -5.20
C SER A 224 13.52 -14.79 -5.43
N ALA A 225 13.52 -15.70 -6.41
CA ALA A 225 12.31 -16.44 -6.77
C ALA A 225 11.95 -17.53 -5.76
N ASP A 226 12.96 -18.03 -5.03
CA ASP A 226 12.82 -19.20 -4.14
C ASP A 226 12.70 -18.81 -2.65
N GLU A 227 13.20 -17.63 -2.28
CA GLU A 227 13.24 -17.16 -0.90
C GLU A 227 13.12 -15.63 -0.80
N VAL A 228 12.89 -15.13 0.41
CA VAL A 228 12.88 -13.68 0.64
C VAL A 228 14.32 -13.19 0.71
N ALA A 229 14.72 -12.35 -0.24
CA ALA A 229 15.98 -11.63 -0.21
C ALA A 229 15.88 -10.44 0.75
N VAL A 230 16.99 -10.11 1.44
CA VAL A 230 17.06 -9.00 2.40
C VAL A 230 18.23 -8.08 2.06
N THR A 231 17.98 -6.79 2.02
CA THR A 231 18.98 -5.73 1.91
C THR A 231 18.88 -4.82 3.12
N SER A 232 20.01 -4.58 3.81
CA SER A 232 20.03 -3.78 5.03
C SER A 232 20.81 -2.49 4.83
N VAL A 233 20.26 -1.37 5.31
CA VAL A 233 20.86 -0.05 5.28
C VAL A 233 20.87 0.51 6.70
N THR A 234 22.01 1.06 7.13
CA THR A 234 22.11 1.77 8.41
C THR A 234 21.85 3.25 8.16
N ILE A 235 20.98 3.84 8.98
CA ILE A 235 20.62 5.25 8.92
C ILE A 235 21.03 5.90 10.24
N GLU A 236 21.86 6.93 10.16
CA GLU A 236 22.25 7.74 11.31
C GLU A 236 21.42 9.02 11.28
N VAL A 237 20.64 9.27 12.34
CA VAL A 237 19.90 10.51 12.55
C VAL A 237 20.58 11.32 13.62
N ALA A 238 21.01 12.52 13.23
CA ALA A 238 21.78 13.41 14.09
C ALA A 238 20.87 14.34 14.91
N ASP A 239 19.73 14.74 14.34
CA ASP A 239 18.78 15.69 14.94
C ASP A 239 17.33 15.19 14.82
N GLY A 240 16.49 15.53 15.79
CA GLY A 240 15.09 15.09 15.86
C GLY A 240 14.18 15.69 14.78
N ASP A 241 14.64 16.76 14.14
CA ASP A 241 13.93 17.48 13.08
C ASP A 241 14.37 17.05 11.66
N GLU A 242 15.26 16.05 11.53
CA GLU A 242 15.75 15.54 10.23
C GLU A 242 14.61 14.86 9.47
N ALA A 243 14.28 15.36 8.28
CA ALA A 243 13.27 14.78 7.42
C ALA A 243 13.89 13.66 6.58
N ALA A 244 13.29 12.48 6.61
CA ALA A 244 13.74 11.32 5.85
C ALA A 244 12.56 10.65 5.16
N TRP A 245 12.77 10.18 3.93
CA TRP A 245 11.76 9.42 3.20
C TRP A 245 12.40 8.33 2.36
N VAL A 246 11.61 7.28 2.13
CA VAL A 246 12.02 6.16 1.28
C VAL A 246 11.02 5.93 0.16
N GLN A 247 11.54 5.66 -1.04
CA GLN A 247 10.77 5.24 -2.20
C GLN A 247 11.38 3.98 -2.80
N PHE A 248 10.54 3.07 -3.29
CA PHE A 248 10.97 1.88 -4.03
C PHE A 248 10.47 1.95 -5.46
N ILE A 249 11.41 1.90 -6.41
CA ILE A 249 11.16 1.97 -7.84
C ILE A 249 11.41 0.58 -8.43
N PRO A 250 10.39 -0.15 -8.89
CA PRO A 250 10.59 -1.47 -9.47
C PRO A 250 11.27 -1.36 -10.85
N GLY A 251 12.12 -2.34 -11.17
CA GLY A 251 12.60 -2.54 -12.53
C GLY A 251 11.48 -2.95 -13.50
N GLU A 252 11.72 -2.77 -14.80
CA GLU A 252 10.71 -2.95 -15.87
C GLU A 252 10.00 -4.32 -15.87
N MET A 253 10.70 -5.36 -15.42
CA MET A 253 10.21 -6.75 -15.43
C MET A 253 9.96 -7.30 -14.02
N THR A 254 9.85 -6.42 -13.01
CA THR A 254 9.69 -6.85 -11.62
C THR A 254 8.30 -7.39 -11.37
N SER A 255 8.26 -8.66 -10.94
CA SER A 255 7.07 -9.37 -10.48
C SER A 255 7.39 -9.98 -9.11
N ALA A 256 7.17 -9.20 -8.06
CA ALA A 256 7.60 -9.54 -6.71
C ALA A 256 6.78 -8.83 -5.63
N ALA A 257 6.78 -9.47 -4.45
CA ALA A 257 6.41 -8.83 -3.20
C ALA A 257 7.65 -8.12 -2.68
N ALA A 258 7.47 -6.90 -2.20
CA ALA A 258 8.52 -6.17 -1.52
C ALA A 258 7.96 -5.50 -0.29
N GLY A 259 8.86 -5.14 0.61
CA GLY A 259 8.50 -4.46 1.84
C GLY A 259 9.74 -3.98 2.52
N PHE A 260 9.57 -3.13 3.52
CA PHE A 260 10.65 -2.75 4.39
C PHE A 260 10.15 -2.57 5.81
N ARG A 261 11.10 -2.63 6.73
CA ARG A 261 10.92 -2.13 8.09
C ARG A 261 12.12 -1.29 8.48
N VAL A 262 11.90 -0.38 9.42
CA VAL A 262 12.96 0.38 10.07
C VAL A 262 12.87 0.15 11.56
N ASP A 263 13.98 -0.28 12.15
CA ASP A 263 14.12 -0.47 13.58
C ASP A 263 15.17 0.49 14.15
N LYS A 264 14.97 0.91 15.40
CA LYS A 264 16.02 1.60 16.16
C LYS A 264 17.04 0.56 16.65
N ALA A 265 18.31 0.78 16.36
CA ALA A 265 19.43 -0.11 16.71
C ALA A 265 19.85 0.01 18.19
#